data_AF-A0A7C3IQ39-F1
#
_entry.id   AF-A0A7C3IQ39-F1
#
_cell.length_a   1.000
_cell.length_b   1.000
_cell.length_c   1.000
_cell.angle_alpha   90.00
_cell.angle_beta   90.00
_cell.angle_gamma   90.00
#
_symmetry.space_group_name_H-M   'P 1'
#
loop_
_entity.id
_entity.type
_entity.pdbx_description
1 polymer ?
#
loop_
_entity_poly.entity_id
_entity_poly.type
_entity_poly.pdbx_seq_one_letter_code
_entity_poly.pdbx_strand_id
1 'polypeptide(L)'
;MDLCRKSSYRKAFIYSFLLLFLTLPFVGFYFWWGYHLDWEVFKRINSIQSSRPVGFGSLAWFFITPSFDTQITRDSWFVFGLLSSAYFLFKGLKGDKFVVLMAFVFWVLVVMVSGGENDLLAWYRFPSYPFLAILIAWGLLLILKKSDFFSMFLAFGLLLGNRMLLVNPFHPNVLPHQYRFWIVFFFFLPISNLLFRKKFIQKTTQLMILVIVILGLFFNVKYIYNSFELACQSKSCSIVESSKISELRIPFFWRFLVMNKAQ
;
A
#
# COMPACT_ATOMS: atom_id res chain seq x y z
N MET A 1 -37.46 -12.87 4.89
CA MET A 1 -36.15 -12.54 4.28
C MET A 1 -35.11 -13.65 4.41
N ASP A 2 -35.18 -14.52 5.43
CA ASP A 2 -34.15 -15.57 5.65
C ASP A 2 -34.14 -16.73 4.64
N LEU A 3 -35.27 -17.10 4.05
CA LEU A 3 -35.35 -18.17 3.05
C LEU A 3 -34.58 -17.82 1.75
N CYS A 4 -34.65 -16.55 1.33
CA CYS A 4 -33.92 -16.08 0.14
C CYS A 4 -32.40 -16.03 0.39
N ARG A 5 -31.98 -15.70 1.62
CA ARG A 5 -30.58 -15.71 2.05
C ARG A 5 -30.00 -17.13 2.09
N LYS A 6 -30.75 -18.09 2.64
CA LYS A 6 -30.36 -19.51 2.74
C LYS A 6 -30.18 -20.17 1.36
N SER A 7 -31.04 -19.83 0.39
CA SER A 7 -30.93 -20.24 -1.01
C SER A 7 -29.65 -19.69 -1.68
N SER A 8 -29.30 -18.43 -1.41
CA SER A 8 -28.08 -17.81 -1.95
C SER A 8 -26.80 -18.44 -1.42
N TYR A 9 -26.72 -18.77 -0.13
CA TYR A 9 -25.55 -19.45 0.44
C TYR A 9 -25.38 -20.87 -0.10
N ARG A 10 -26.48 -21.60 -0.31
CA ARG A 10 -26.44 -22.93 -0.93
C ARG A 10 -25.91 -22.87 -2.36
N LYS A 11 -26.35 -21.89 -3.15
CA LYS A 11 -25.82 -21.66 -4.51
C LYS A 11 -24.34 -21.29 -4.47
N ALA A 12 -23.93 -20.37 -3.59
CA ALA A 12 -22.53 -20.01 -3.43
C ALA A 12 -21.67 -21.21 -3.04
N PHE A 13 -22.13 -22.05 -2.12
CA PHE A 13 -21.44 -23.28 -1.73
C PHE A 13 -21.29 -24.25 -2.90
N ILE A 14 -22.36 -24.48 -3.67
CA ILE A 14 -22.32 -25.32 -4.88
C ILE A 14 -21.34 -24.75 -5.89
N TYR A 15 -21.34 -23.43 -6.15
CA TYR A 15 -20.40 -22.80 -7.07
C TYR A 15 -18.96 -22.90 -6.59
N SER A 16 -18.69 -22.68 -5.29
CA SER A 16 -17.35 -22.87 -4.72
C SER A 16 -16.88 -24.31 -4.88
N PHE A 17 -17.76 -25.28 -4.64
CA PHE A 17 -17.45 -26.69 -4.79
C PHE A 17 -17.22 -27.07 -6.27
N LEU A 18 -18.03 -26.51 -7.18
CA LEU A 18 -17.88 -26.69 -8.61
C LEU A 18 -16.57 -26.07 -9.12
N LEU A 19 -16.19 -24.89 -8.63
CA LEU A 19 -14.89 -24.29 -8.91
C LEU A 19 -13.74 -25.18 -8.44
N LEU A 20 -13.85 -25.75 -7.23
CA LEU A 20 -12.89 -26.72 -6.68
C LEU A 20 -12.80 -27.99 -7.53
N PHE A 21 -13.93 -28.49 -8.03
CA PHE A 21 -13.94 -29.63 -8.94
C PHE A 21 -13.31 -29.30 -10.30
N LEU A 22 -13.56 -28.09 -10.81
CA LEU A 22 -12.98 -27.61 -12.05
C LEU A 22 -11.47 -27.36 -11.96
N THR A 23 -10.87 -27.25 -10.76
CA THR A 23 -9.40 -27.21 -10.62
C THR A 23 -8.75 -28.59 -10.71
N LEU A 24 -9.47 -29.69 -10.45
CA LEU A 24 -8.91 -31.05 -10.48
C LEU A 24 -8.31 -31.44 -11.85
N PRO A 25 -8.94 -31.13 -13.00
CA PRO A 25 -8.31 -31.36 -14.30
C PRO A 25 -6.98 -30.61 -14.47
N PHE A 26 -6.87 -29.38 -13.94
CA PHE A 26 -5.61 -28.63 -14.00
C PHE A 26 -4.53 -29.25 -13.12
N VAL A 27 -4.90 -29.73 -11.94
CA VAL A 27 -3.97 -30.50 -11.08
C VAL A 27 -3.52 -31.77 -11.80
N GLY A 28 -4.45 -32.53 -12.38
CA GLY A 28 -4.14 -33.72 -13.17
C GLY A 28 -3.22 -33.42 -14.36
N PHE A 29 -3.50 -32.35 -15.10
CA PHE A 29 -2.66 -31.89 -16.21
C PHE A 29 -1.27 -31.46 -15.74
N TYR A 30 -1.15 -30.78 -14.59
CA TYR A 30 0.14 -30.39 -14.00
C TYR A 30 1.02 -31.60 -13.68
N PHE A 31 0.45 -32.65 -13.07
CA PHE A 31 1.17 -33.90 -12.79
C PHE A 31 1.49 -34.69 -14.07
N TRP A 32 0.55 -34.75 -15.01
CA TRP A 32 0.76 -35.38 -16.32
C TRP A 32 1.89 -34.70 -17.10
N TRP A 33 1.93 -33.37 -17.10
CA TRP A 33 2.97 -32.57 -17.71
C TRP A 33 4.33 -32.81 -17.03
N GLY A 34 4.37 -32.82 -15.70
CA GLY A 34 5.58 -33.15 -14.93
C GLY A 34 6.15 -34.54 -15.23
N TYR A 35 5.27 -35.53 -15.43
CA TYR A 35 5.65 -36.89 -15.81
C TYR A 35 6.32 -36.98 -17.19
N HIS A 36 5.90 -36.16 -18.15
CA HIS A 36 6.42 -36.19 -19.53
C HIS A 36 7.75 -35.46 -19.73
N LEU A 37 8.15 -34.58 -18.80
CA LEU A 37 9.42 -33.84 -18.89
C LEU A 37 10.56 -34.58 -18.20
N ASP A 38 10.51 -34.63 -16.87
CA ASP A 38 11.45 -35.34 -16.02
C ASP A 38 10.80 -35.50 -14.65
N TRP A 39 10.33 -36.71 -14.36
CA TRP A 39 9.58 -36.99 -13.14
C TRP A 39 10.40 -36.80 -11.87
N GLU A 40 11.72 -37.08 -11.91
CA GLU A 40 12.59 -36.95 -10.74
C GLU A 40 12.85 -35.47 -10.41
N VAL A 41 13.15 -34.67 -11.44
CA VAL A 41 13.29 -33.21 -11.28
C VAL A 41 11.96 -32.59 -10.83
N PHE A 42 10.84 -32.99 -11.43
CA PHE A 42 9.51 -32.50 -11.06
C PHE A 42 9.15 -32.83 -9.60
N LYS A 43 9.34 -34.07 -9.15
CA LYS A 43 9.14 -34.46 -7.75
C LYS A 43 10.01 -33.63 -6.82
N ARG A 44 11.28 -33.44 -7.17
CA ARG A 44 12.23 -32.67 -6.35
C ARG A 44 11.83 -31.20 -6.23
N ILE A 45 11.46 -30.56 -7.34
CA ILE A 45 10.96 -29.18 -7.34
C ILE A 45 9.69 -29.07 -6.49
N ASN A 46 8.69 -29.93 -6.71
CA ASN A 46 7.47 -29.89 -5.92
C ASN A 46 7.71 -30.16 -4.44
N SER A 47 8.59 -31.10 -4.11
CA SER A 47 8.98 -31.37 -2.72
C SER A 47 9.56 -30.10 -2.07
N ILE A 48 10.53 -29.45 -2.72
CA ILE A 48 11.13 -28.19 -2.24
C ILE A 48 10.09 -27.07 -2.10
N GLN A 49 9.17 -26.94 -3.05
CA GLN A 49 8.14 -25.89 -3.05
C GLN A 49 7.05 -26.15 -2.01
N SER A 50 6.65 -27.41 -1.83
CA SER A 50 5.65 -27.84 -0.83
C SER A 50 6.17 -27.79 0.61
N SER A 51 7.47 -27.91 0.81
CA SER A 51 8.13 -27.83 2.11
C SER A 51 8.61 -26.42 2.46
N ARG A 52 8.20 -25.39 1.69
CA ARG A 52 8.50 -24.01 2.05
C ARG A 52 7.92 -23.72 3.43
N PRO A 53 8.67 -23.04 4.32
CA PRO A 53 8.12 -22.65 5.60
C PRO A 53 6.94 -21.73 5.33
N VAL A 54 5.74 -22.16 5.70
CA VAL A 54 4.53 -21.35 5.70
C VAL A 54 4.05 -21.35 7.14
N GLY A 55 3.73 -20.19 7.68
CA GLY A 55 3.30 -20.11 9.07
C GLY A 55 2.89 -18.72 9.49
N PHE A 56 2.81 -18.52 10.81
CA PHE A 56 2.27 -17.30 11.41
C PHE A 56 3.09 -16.04 11.04
N GLY A 57 4.33 -16.21 10.58
CA GLY A 57 5.17 -15.11 10.11
C GLY A 57 4.64 -14.45 8.83
N SER A 58 4.01 -15.20 7.91
CA SER A 58 3.67 -14.71 6.56
C SER A 58 2.70 -13.52 6.59
N LEU A 59 1.74 -13.54 7.50
CA LEU A 59 0.80 -12.43 7.69
C LEU A 59 1.48 -11.18 8.28
N ALA A 60 2.33 -11.37 9.29
CA ALA A 60 3.08 -10.26 9.87
C ALA A 60 3.99 -9.60 8.82
N TRP A 61 4.68 -10.42 8.02
CA TRP A 61 5.53 -9.97 6.91
C TRP A 61 4.75 -9.15 5.87
N PHE A 62 3.53 -9.56 5.51
CA PHE A 62 2.67 -8.78 4.62
C PHE A 62 2.44 -7.35 5.14
N PHE A 63 2.18 -7.19 6.44
CA PHE A 63 1.87 -5.88 7.02
C PHE A 63 3.09 -4.98 7.26
N ILE A 64 4.25 -5.57 7.59
CA ILE A 64 5.43 -4.78 7.98
C ILE A 64 6.44 -4.56 6.85
N THR A 65 6.32 -5.30 5.74
CA THR A 65 7.24 -5.20 4.60
C THR A 65 6.52 -4.99 3.28
N PRO A 66 6.00 -3.79 2.97
CA PRO A 66 5.59 -3.55 1.59
C PRO A 66 6.80 -3.72 0.67
N SER A 67 6.70 -4.65 -0.28
CA SER A 67 7.77 -4.92 -1.24
C SER A 67 7.15 -5.31 -2.57
N PHE A 68 7.78 -4.83 -3.64
CA PHE A 68 7.43 -5.16 -5.03
C PHE A 68 8.52 -5.98 -5.71
N ASP A 69 9.63 -6.20 -5.00
CA ASP A 69 10.81 -6.96 -5.42
C ASP A 69 11.52 -7.45 -4.13
N THR A 70 12.73 -7.97 -4.26
CA THR A 70 13.64 -8.36 -3.18
C THR A 70 13.98 -7.24 -2.20
N GLN A 71 13.65 -5.98 -2.52
CA GLN A 71 13.89 -4.83 -1.65
C GLN A 71 12.67 -4.50 -0.79
N ILE A 72 12.88 -4.44 0.52
CA ILE A 72 11.87 -3.98 1.48
C ILE A 72 11.73 -2.47 1.34
N THR A 73 10.53 -2.01 0.98
CA THR A 73 10.17 -0.59 0.92
C THR A 73 9.48 -0.18 2.22
N ARG A 74 9.67 1.07 2.66
CA ARG A 74 8.98 1.63 3.82
C ARG A 74 7.95 2.66 3.35
N ASP A 75 6.77 2.20 2.99
CA ASP A 75 5.73 3.03 2.39
C ASP A 75 4.61 3.37 3.38
N SER A 76 4.47 4.65 3.69
CA SER A 76 3.42 5.17 4.59
C SER A 76 2.03 5.16 3.94
N TRP A 77 1.95 5.18 2.60
CA TRP A 77 0.69 5.04 1.88
C TRP A 77 0.15 3.62 1.94
N PHE A 78 1.03 2.63 1.95
CA PHE A 78 0.66 1.25 2.24
C PHE A 78 0.01 1.13 3.63
N VAL A 79 0.62 1.71 4.66
CA VAL A 79 0.06 1.75 6.03
C VAL A 79 -1.29 2.47 6.07
N PHE A 80 -1.43 3.60 5.36
CA PHE A 80 -2.72 4.28 5.21
C PHE A 80 -3.78 3.37 4.57
N GLY A 81 -3.41 2.62 3.53
CA GLY A 81 -4.29 1.62 2.91
C GLY A 81 -4.72 0.53 3.87
N LEU A 82 -3.80 -0.01 4.68
CA LEU A 82 -4.11 -1.01 5.69
C LEU A 82 -5.10 -0.47 6.73
N LEU A 83 -4.87 0.74 7.26
CA LEU A 83 -5.80 1.38 8.19
C LEU A 83 -7.17 1.65 7.56
N SER A 84 -7.19 2.07 6.29
CA SER A 84 -8.41 2.25 5.53
C SER A 84 -9.18 0.94 5.36
N SER A 85 -8.48 -0.14 5.03
CA SER A 85 -9.07 -1.49 4.93
C SER A 85 -9.69 -1.94 6.26
N ALA A 86 -8.98 -1.75 7.37
CA ALA A 86 -9.48 -2.07 8.71
C ALA A 86 -10.71 -1.24 9.06
N TYR A 87 -10.69 0.07 8.81
CA TYR A 87 -11.86 0.94 9.02
C TYR A 87 -13.09 0.43 8.24
N PHE A 88 -12.92 0.05 6.98
CA PHE A 88 -14.02 -0.45 6.14
C PHE A 88 -14.51 -1.84 6.54
N LEU A 89 -13.63 -2.67 7.09
CA LEU A 89 -13.98 -3.95 7.70
C LEU A 89 -14.96 -3.77 8.85
N PHE A 90 -14.66 -2.89 9.80
CA PHE A 90 -15.52 -2.63 10.95
C PHE A 90 -16.76 -1.78 10.61
N LYS A 91 -16.70 -0.96 9.55
CA LYS A 91 -17.85 -0.16 9.11
C LYS A 91 -19.01 -1.00 8.57
N GLY A 92 -18.76 -2.23 8.11
CA GLY A 92 -19.80 -3.09 7.56
C GLY A 92 -20.33 -2.60 6.21
N LEU A 93 -19.46 -2.58 5.20
CA LEU A 93 -19.85 -2.25 3.81
C LEU A 93 -20.89 -3.24 3.25
N LYS A 94 -21.68 -2.78 2.26
CA LYS A 94 -22.69 -3.57 1.55
C LYS A 94 -22.50 -3.50 0.04
N GLY A 95 -23.05 -4.47 -0.70
CA GLY A 95 -23.02 -4.53 -2.17
C GLY A 95 -21.59 -4.69 -2.72
N ASP A 96 -21.30 -4.07 -3.86
CA ASP A 96 -20.01 -4.19 -4.56
C ASP A 96 -18.82 -3.79 -3.70
N LYS A 97 -19.02 -2.83 -2.78
CA LYS A 97 -17.97 -2.40 -1.86
C LYS A 97 -17.56 -3.49 -0.88
N PHE A 98 -18.51 -4.33 -0.48
CA PHE A 98 -18.24 -5.51 0.33
C PHE A 98 -17.45 -6.55 -0.46
N VAL A 99 -17.76 -6.73 -1.75
CA VAL A 99 -17.03 -7.66 -2.63
C VAL A 99 -15.56 -7.26 -2.76
N VAL A 100 -15.26 -5.98 -3.00
CA VAL A 100 -13.87 -5.46 -3.06
C VAL A 100 -13.12 -5.71 -1.76
N LEU A 101 -13.76 -5.43 -0.62
CA LEU A 101 -13.16 -5.65 0.69
C LEU A 101 -12.88 -7.14 0.93
N MET A 102 -13.83 -8.02 0.61
CA MET A 102 -13.65 -9.46 0.76
C MET A 102 -12.61 -10.02 -0.22
N ALA A 103 -12.49 -9.45 -1.43
CA ALA A 103 -11.42 -9.81 -2.36
C ALA A 103 -10.03 -9.44 -1.82
N PHE A 104 -9.88 -8.26 -1.20
CA PHE A 104 -8.66 -7.91 -0.48
C PHE A 104 -8.35 -8.91 0.64
N VAL A 105 -9.32 -9.19 1.52
CA VAL A 105 -9.14 -10.14 2.63
C VAL A 105 -8.80 -11.54 2.13
N PHE A 106 -9.46 -12.01 1.07
CA PHE A 106 -9.18 -13.28 0.42
C PHE A 106 -7.71 -13.37 -0.02
N TRP A 107 -7.20 -12.36 -0.72
CA TRP A 107 -5.81 -12.38 -1.18
C TRP A 107 -4.80 -12.27 -0.04
N VAL A 108 -5.12 -11.55 1.04
CA VAL A 108 -4.30 -11.56 2.26
C VAL A 108 -4.26 -12.96 2.89
N LEU A 109 -5.38 -13.68 2.91
CA LEU A 109 -5.42 -15.08 3.36
C LEU A 109 -4.62 -16.01 2.44
N VAL A 110 -4.68 -15.79 1.12
CA VAL A 110 -3.82 -16.53 0.17
C VAL A 110 -2.35 -16.30 0.50
N VAL A 111 -1.92 -15.06 0.73
CA VAL A 111 -0.54 -14.76 1.17
C VAL A 111 -0.20 -15.49 2.46
N MET A 112 -1.12 -15.55 3.43
CA MET A 112 -0.89 -16.23 4.70
C MET A 112 -0.71 -17.74 4.54
N VAL A 113 -1.42 -18.38 3.60
CA VAL A 113 -1.42 -19.84 3.42
C VAL A 113 -0.42 -20.31 2.36
N SER A 114 0.05 -19.44 1.47
CA SER A 114 0.94 -19.80 0.35
C SER A 114 2.25 -19.02 0.30
N GLY A 115 2.35 -17.89 0.99
CA GLY A 115 3.57 -17.09 1.06
C GLY A 115 4.57 -17.75 2.02
N GLY A 116 5.80 -17.95 1.55
CA GLY A 116 6.89 -18.44 2.40
C GLY A 116 7.21 -17.45 3.54
N GLU A 117 7.52 -17.97 4.72
CA GLU A 117 7.98 -17.18 5.87
C GLU A 117 9.32 -16.53 5.53
N ASN A 118 9.39 -15.20 5.67
CA ASN A 118 10.54 -14.39 5.27
C ASN A 118 10.88 -14.46 3.76
N ASP A 119 10.01 -15.01 2.92
CA ASP A 119 10.25 -15.07 1.48
C ASP A 119 10.13 -13.66 0.89
N LEU A 120 11.23 -13.20 0.28
CA LEU A 120 11.32 -11.91 -0.41
C LEU A 120 10.58 -11.92 -1.75
N LEU A 121 10.10 -13.09 -2.21
CA LEU A 121 9.25 -13.22 -3.39
C LEU A 121 7.86 -12.64 -3.10
N ALA A 122 7.76 -11.32 -3.28
CA ALA A 122 6.57 -10.53 -2.97
C ALA A 122 5.39 -10.74 -3.93
N TRP A 123 5.56 -11.53 -4.99
CA TRP A 123 4.56 -11.75 -6.04
C TRP A 123 3.20 -12.27 -5.53
N TYR A 124 3.15 -13.05 -4.45
CA TYR A 124 1.91 -13.49 -3.83
C TYR A 124 1.07 -12.33 -3.27
N ARG A 125 1.70 -11.18 -3.00
CA ARG A 125 1.06 -9.98 -2.45
C ARG A 125 0.42 -9.13 -3.54
N PHE A 126 0.87 -9.24 -4.80
CA PHE A 126 0.44 -8.38 -5.91
C PHE A 126 -1.06 -8.40 -6.16
N PRO A 127 -1.75 -9.56 -6.11
CA PRO A 127 -3.19 -9.59 -6.31
C PRO A 127 -3.98 -8.80 -5.25
N SER A 128 -3.42 -8.57 -4.07
CA SER A 128 -4.07 -7.76 -3.02
C SER A 128 -4.00 -6.25 -3.30
N TYR A 129 -2.99 -5.79 -4.03
CA TYR A 129 -2.69 -4.36 -4.20
C TYR A 129 -3.74 -3.56 -4.98
N PRO A 130 -4.34 -4.06 -6.07
CA PRO A 130 -5.44 -3.35 -6.73
C PRO A 130 -6.63 -3.09 -5.79
N PHE A 131 -7.00 -4.07 -4.97
CA PHE A 131 -8.09 -3.90 -4.00
C PHE A 131 -7.69 -2.94 -2.88
N LEU A 132 -6.44 -3.01 -2.41
CA LEU A 132 -5.90 -2.05 -1.46
C LEU A 132 -5.90 -0.62 -2.01
N ALA A 133 -5.57 -0.42 -3.29
CA ALA A 133 -5.61 0.88 -3.96
C ALA A 133 -7.03 1.46 -4.02
N ILE A 134 -8.04 0.63 -4.27
CA ILE A 134 -9.45 1.05 -4.21
C ILE A 134 -9.82 1.46 -2.78
N LEU A 135 -9.39 0.70 -1.77
CA LEU A 135 -9.63 1.02 -0.36
C LEU A 135 -8.94 2.34 0.03
N ILE A 136 -7.70 2.57 -0.42
CA ILE A 136 -6.97 3.84 -0.28
C ILE A 136 -7.81 4.98 -0.88
N ALA A 137 -8.30 4.83 -2.10
CA ALA A 137 -9.11 5.87 -2.75
C ALA A 137 -10.39 6.19 -1.94
N TRP A 138 -11.06 5.19 -1.40
CA TRP A 138 -12.21 5.42 -0.51
C TRP A 138 -11.82 6.08 0.82
N GLY A 139 -10.66 5.71 1.38
CA GLY A 139 -10.09 6.36 2.56
C GLY A 139 -9.79 7.84 2.31
N LEU A 140 -9.19 8.17 1.17
CA LEU A 140 -8.91 9.54 0.75
C LEU A 140 -10.21 10.35 0.63
N LEU A 141 -11.24 9.79 -0.01
CA LEU A 141 -12.55 10.44 -0.09
C LEU A 141 -13.18 10.72 1.28
N LEU A 142 -12.93 9.88 2.29
CA LEU A 142 -13.42 10.11 3.64
C LEU A 142 -12.68 11.24 4.34
N ILE A 143 -11.35 11.25 4.31
CA ILE A 143 -10.55 12.28 4.98
C ILE A 143 -10.70 13.64 4.29
N LEU A 144 -10.86 13.68 2.97
CA LEU A 144 -11.06 14.94 2.23
C LEU A 144 -12.42 15.60 2.52
N LYS A 145 -13.43 14.79 2.84
CA LYS A 145 -14.77 15.31 3.21
C LYS A 145 -14.83 15.80 4.65
N LYS A 146 -13.87 15.43 5.50
CA LYS A 146 -13.87 15.72 6.93
C LYS A 146 -12.82 16.77 7.29
N SER A 147 -13.22 17.74 8.09
CA SER A 147 -12.33 18.81 8.59
C SER A 147 -11.84 18.54 10.02
N ASP A 148 -11.79 17.28 10.45
CA ASP A 148 -11.49 16.92 11.84
C ASP A 148 -10.00 16.63 12.08
N PHE A 149 -9.63 16.59 13.35
CA PHE A 149 -8.27 16.29 13.79
C PHE A 149 -7.78 14.94 13.26
N PHE A 150 -8.64 13.92 13.25
CA PHE A 150 -8.26 12.57 12.84
C PHE A 150 -7.92 12.51 11.34
N SER A 151 -8.69 13.21 10.52
CA SER A 151 -8.45 13.31 9.07
C SER A 151 -7.14 14.03 8.77
N MET A 152 -6.84 15.11 9.53
CA MET A 152 -5.54 15.77 9.44
C MET A 152 -4.40 14.87 9.91
N PHE A 153 -4.59 14.14 11.02
CA PHE A 153 -3.59 13.22 11.56
C PHE A 153 -3.22 12.13 10.55
N LEU A 154 -4.21 11.51 9.92
CA LEU A 154 -3.96 10.51 8.88
C LEU A 154 -3.31 11.13 7.64
N ALA A 155 -3.77 12.30 7.21
CA ALA A 155 -3.20 12.97 6.04
C ALA A 155 -1.73 13.37 6.27
N PHE A 156 -1.46 14.12 7.34
CA PHE A 156 -0.12 14.60 7.65
C PHE A 156 0.81 13.46 8.09
N GLY A 157 0.36 12.64 9.03
CA GLY A 157 1.20 11.62 9.67
C GLY A 157 1.55 10.44 8.76
N LEU A 158 0.71 10.13 7.77
CA LEU A 158 0.95 9.01 6.86
C LEU A 158 1.27 9.49 5.44
N LEU A 159 0.48 10.39 4.85
CA LEU A 159 0.64 10.68 3.42
C LEU A 159 1.91 11.49 3.10
N LEU A 160 2.41 12.29 4.05
CA LEU A 160 3.71 12.98 3.91
C LEU A 160 4.89 12.14 4.38
N GLY A 161 4.65 11.01 5.06
CA GLY A 161 5.71 10.13 5.57
C GLY A 161 6.70 9.74 4.48
N ASN A 162 6.21 9.52 3.25
CA ASN A 162 7.02 9.12 2.10
C ASN A 162 8.10 10.12 1.67
N ARG A 163 8.13 11.35 2.20
CA ARG A 163 9.31 12.22 2.09
C ARG A 163 10.58 11.50 2.57
N MET A 164 10.48 10.63 3.56
CA MET A 164 11.62 9.86 4.08
C MET A 164 12.27 8.95 3.04
N LEU A 165 11.53 8.54 2.00
CA LEU A 165 12.06 7.74 0.89
C LEU A 165 12.98 8.54 -0.05
N LEU A 166 12.94 9.87 0.04
CA LEU A 166 13.80 10.78 -0.74
C LEU A 166 15.05 11.20 0.03
N VAL A 167 15.23 10.72 1.27
CA VAL A 167 16.37 11.10 2.11
C VAL A 167 17.59 10.27 1.74
N ASN A 168 18.71 10.96 1.55
CA ASN A 168 20.01 10.34 1.29
C ASN A 168 21.14 11.26 1.83
N PRO A 169 22.43 10.87 1.72
CA PRO A 169 23.54 11.69 2.21
C PRO A 169 23.60 13.12 1.65
N PHE A 170 23.08 13.36 0.44
CA PHE A 170 23.04 14.66 -0.23
C PHE A 170 21.71 15.41 -0.01
N HIS A 171 20.67 14.70 0.41
CA HIS A 171 19.33 15.22 0.67
C HIS A 171 18.92 14.86 2.10
N PRO A 172 19.35 15.65 3.10
CA PRO A 172 19.12 15.31 4.50
C PRO A 172 17.64 15.36 4.88
N ASN A 173 17.34 14.70 5.99
CA ASN A 173 16.01 14.75 6.57
C ASN A 173 15.66 16.16 7.08
N VAL A 174 14.37 16.42 7.29
CA VAL A 174 13.91 17.70 7.89
C VAL A 174 14.55 17.86 9.26
N LEU A 175 15.04 19.06 9.56
CA LEU A 175 15.61 19.35 10.87
C LEU A 175 14.53 19.20 11.96
N PRO A 176 14.87 18.69 13.17
CA PRO A 176 13.86 18.40 14.20
C PRO A 176 12.97 19.59 14.58
N HIS A 177 13.53 20.81 14.64
CA HIS A 177 12.76 22.01 14.97
C HIS A 177 11.78 22.41 13.86
N GLN A 178 12.18 22.26 12.59
CA GLN A 178 11.30 22.48 11.43
C GLN A 178 10.16 21.46 11.43
N TYR A 179 10.47 20.19 11.70
CA TYR A 179 9.44 19.15 11.80
C TYR A 179 8.40 19.45 12.88
N ARG A 180 8.85 19.84 14.08
CA ARG A 180 7.97 20.23 15.19
C ARG A 180 7.11 21.45 14.84
N PHE A 181 7.69 22.46 14.19
CA PHE A 181 6.95 23.62 13.72
C PHE A 181 5.84 23.21 12.74
N TRP A 182 6.15 22.37 11.75
CA TRP A 182 5.16 21.91 10.77
C TRP A 182 4.02 21.14 11.43
N ILE A 183 4.31 20.27 12.40
CA ILE A 183 3.27 19.59 13.18
C ILE A 183 2.34 20.63 13.81
N VAL A 184 2.87 21.57 14.59
CA VAL A 184 2.03 22.57 15.29
C VAL A 184 1.22 23.37 14.27
N PHE A 185 1.83 23.79 13.16
CA PHE A 185 1.17 24.54 12.10
C PHE A 185 0.00 23.76 11.47
N PHE A 186 0.21 22.50 11.06
CA PHE A 186 -0.83 21.70 10.41
C PHE A 186 -1.94 21.28 11.38
N PHE A 187 -1.62 21.06 12.65
CA PHE A 187 -2.62 20.69 13.65
C PHE A 187 -3.35 21.88 14.28
N PHE A 188 -2.84 23.10 14.15
CA PHE A 188 -3.51 24.31 14.66
C PHE A 188 -4.90 24.51 14.04
N LEU A 189 -5.06 24.29 12.74
CA LEU A 189 -6.32 24.47 12.02
C LEU A 189 -7.44 23.49 12.43
N PRO A 190 -7.22 22.16 12.48
CA PRO A 190 -8.26 21.24 12.98
C PRO A 190 -8.57 21.44 14.47
N ILE A 191 -7.58 21.83 15.30
CA ILE A 191 -7.83 22.17 16.72
C ILE A 191 -8.72 23.41 16.80
N SER A 192 -8.39 24.48 16.06
CA SER A 192 -9.22 25.68 15.96
C SER A 192 -10.62 25.37 15.45
N ASN A 193 -10.74 24.38 14.54
CA ASN A 193 -12.03 23.94 14.03
C ASN A 193 -12.90 23.28 15.12
N LEU A 194 -12.29 22.49 16.01
CA LEU A 194 -13.00 21.86 17.14
C LEU A 194 -13.56 22.91 18.11
N LEU A 195 -12.79 23.97 18.38
CA LEU A 195 -13.14 25.04 19.33
C LEU A 195 -14.17 26.02 18.77
N PHE A 196 -13.93 26.57 17.57
CA PHE A 196 -14.72 27.68 17.04
C PHE A 196 -15.81 27.26 16.05
N ARG A 197 -15.67 26.08 15.43
CA ARG A 197 -16.63 25.48 14.47
C ARG A 197 -17.11 26.42 13.35
N LYS A 198 -16.30 27.39 12.96
CA LYS A 198 -16.63 28.35 11.89
C LYS A 198 -16.49 27.69 10.51
N LYS A 199 -17.44 27.96 9.60
CA LYS A 199 -17.43 27.44 8.22
C LYS A 199 -16.13 27.76 7.46
N PHE A 200 -15.54 28.93 7.71
CA PHE A 200 -14.25 29.31 7.13
C PHE A 200 -13.14 28.35 7.56
N ILE A 201 -13.00 28.10 8.87
CA ILE A 201 -11.97 27.20 9.41
C ILE A 201 -12.16 25.78 8.88
N GLN A 202 -13.40 25.29 8.80
CA GLN A 202 -13.70 23.98 8.22
C GLN A 202 -13.19 23.86 6.78
N LYS A 203 -13.50 24.85 5.94
CA LYS A 203 -13.05 24.88 4.52
C LYS A 203 -11.53 24.98 4.42
N THR A 204 -10.90 25.81 5.26
CA THR A 204 -9.43 25.94 5.28
C THR A 204 -8.76 24.64 5.71
N THR A 205 -9.29 23.93 6.71
CA THR A 205 -8.80 22.61 7.12
C THR A 205 -8.94 21.58 6.00
N GLN A 206 -10.10 21.54 5.31
CA GLN A 206 -10.29 20.63 4.15
C GLN A 206 -9.32 20.94 3.02
N LEU A 207 -9.13 22.22 2.68
CA LEU A 207 -8.17 22.65 1.67
C LEU A 207 -6.75 22.24 2.06
N MET A 208 -6.39 22.37 3.34
CA MET A 208 -5.07 21.97 3.81
C MET A 208 -4.86 20.45 3.74
N ILE A 209 -5.87 19.64 4.10
CA ILE A 209 -5.83 18.18 3.89
C ILE A 209 -5.62 17.86 2.40
N LEU A 210 -6.33 18.54 1.50
CA LEU A 210 -6.14 18.37 0.06
C LEU A 210 -4.71 18.68 -0.39
N VAL A 211 -4.14 19.81 0.07
CA VAL A 211 -2.75 20.18 -0.23
C VAL A 211 -1.77 19.11 0.27
N ILE A 212 -1.98 18.58 1.48
CA ILE A 212 -1.17 17.50 2.05
C ILE A 212 -1.24 16.24 1.19
N VAL A 213 -2.44 15.85 0.74
CA VAL A 213 -2.63 14.69 -0.15
C VAL A 213 -1.88 14.88 -1.46
N ILE A 214 -1.98 16.06 -2.08
CA ILE A 214 -1.27 16.39 -3.33
C ILE A 214 0.25 16.32 -3.13
N LEU A 215 0.77 16.87 -2.03
CA LEU A 215 2.19 16.80 -1.68
C LEU A 215 2.66 15.36 -1.43
N GLY A 216 1.86 14.56 -0.75
CA GLY A 216 2.15 13.13 -0.54
C GLY A 216 2.20 12.34 -1.85
N LEU A 217 1.27 12.60 -2.77
CA LEU A 217 1.29 12.02 -4.12
C LEU A 217 2.55 12.44 -4.89
N PHE A 218 2.91 13.72 -4.81
CA PHE A 218 4.13 14.22 -5.44
C PHE A 218 5.38 13.52 -4.92
N PHE A 219 5.53 13.33 -3.60
CA PHE A 219 6.69 12.62 -3.04
C PHE A 219 6.75 11.16 -3.48
N ASN A 220 5.60 10.48 -3.57
CA ASN A 220 5.53 9.12 -4.10
C ASN A 220 5.98 9.04 -5.55
N VAL A 221 5.40 9.87 -6.41
CA VAL A 221 5.76 9.91 -7.83
C VAL A 221 7.25 10.20 -7.97
N LYS A 222 7.76 11.19 -7.22
CA LYS A 222 9.18 11.53 -7.24
C LYS A 222 10.06 10.36 -6.81
N TYR A 223 9.69 9.63 -5.76
CA TYR A 223 10.45 8.47 -5.31
C TYR A 223 10.48 7.38 -6.39
N ILE A 224 9.34 7.02 -6.97
CA ILE A 224 9.24 5.98 -7.99
C ILE A 224 10.20 6.28 -9.16
N TYR A 225 10.15 7.49 -9.70
CA TYR A 225 10.97 7.87 -10.86
C TYR A 225 12.46 8.06 -10.56
N ASN A 226 12.82 8.39 -9.32
CA ASN A 226 14.22 8.62 -8.94
C ASN A 226 14.79 7.49 -8.08
N SER A 227 14.06 6.39 -7.89
CA SER A 227 14.43 5.31 -6.96
C SER A 227 15.80 4.72 -7.29
N PHE A 228 16.08 4.48 -8.58
CA PHE A 228 17.37 4.02 -9.07
C PHE A 228 18.48 5.05 -8.81
N GLU A 229 18.29 6.30 -9.25
CA GLU A 229 19.27 7.37 -9.07
C GLU A 229 19.59 7.61 -7.58
N LEU A 230 18.57 7.64 -6.72
CA LEU A 230 18.73 7.81 -5.27
C LEU A 230 19.54 6.66 -4.65
N ALA A 231 19.32 5.42 -5.09
CA ALA A 231 20.08 4.26 -4.64
C ALA A 231 21.55 4.29 -5.14
N CYS A 232 21.76 4.83 -6.33
CA CYS A 232 23.06 4.90 -7.02
C CYS A 232 23.87 6.15 -6.70
N GLN A 233 23.30 7.18 -6.05
CA GLN A 233 24.08 8.36 -5.65
C GLN A 233 25.18 8.04 -4.63
N SER A 234 25.05 6.95 -3.86
CA SER A 234 26.04 6.52 -2.86
C SER A 234 26.85 5.28 -3.26
N LYS A 235 26.65 4.75 -4.48
CA LYS A 235 27.25 3.49 -4.96
C LYS A 235 27.61 3.59 -6.45
N SER A 236 28.63 2.87 -6.90
CA SER A 236 28.86 2.76 -8.35
C SER A 236 27.81 1.83 -8.97
N CYS A 237 26.92 2.38 -9.80
CA CYS A 237 25.93 1.63 -10.58
C CYS A 237 26.26 1.68 -12.07
N SER A 238 25.84 0.65 -12.82
CA SER A 238 25.79 0.72 -14.28
C SER A 238 24.82 1.82 -14.74
N ILE A 239 25.19 2.57 -15.77
CA ILE A 239 24.39 3.69 -16.29
C ILE A 239 23.11 3.12 -16.93
N VAL A 240 21.95 3.56 -16.45
CA VAL A 240 20.64 3.33 -17.08
C VAL A 240 20.26 4.61 -17.82
N GLU A 241 19.69 4.49 -19.02
CA GLU A 241 19.25 5.65 -19.82
C GLU A 241 18.25 6.53 -19.06
N SER A 242 18.49 7.85 -18.98
CA SER A 242 17.59 8.80 -18.35
C SER A 242 16.34 9.02 -19.22
N SER A 243 15.18 9.16 -18.57
CA SER A 243 13.93 9.55 -19.25
C SER A 243 13.67 11.03 -19.06
N LYS A 244 12.98 11.71 -19.99
CA LYS A 244 12.60 13.14 -19.85
C LYS A 244 11.85 13.48 -18.56
N ILE A 245 11.27 12.48 -17.88
CA ILE A 245 10.56 12.62 -16.60
C ILE A 245 11.52 12.54 -15.40
N SER A 246 12.63 11.80 -15.50
CA SER A 246 13.68 11.81 -14.46
C SER A 246 14.49 13.12 -14.46
N GLU A 247 14.48 13.87 -15.56
CA GLU A 247 15.14 15.18 -15.69
C GLU A 247 14.32 16.39 -15.19
N LEU A 248 13.08 16.17 -14.75
CA LEU A 248 12.15 17.25 -14.34
C LEU A 248 12.61 17.90 -13.02
N ARG A 249 13.42 18.97 -13.14
CA ARG A 249 13.95 19.74 -12.00
C ARG A 249 12.83 20.53 -11.29
N ILE A 250 12.96 20.59 -9.96
CA ILE A 250 12.04 21.20 -8.98
C ILE A 250 11.53 22.59 -9.46
N PRO A 251 10.21 22.85 -9.47
CA PRO A 251 9.68 24.18 -9.75
C PRO A 251 10.16 25.19 -8.68
N PHE A 252 10.56 26.38 -9.13
CA PHE A 252 11.23 27.41 -8.33
C PHE A 252 10.55 27.69 -6.96
N PHE A 253 9.22 27.74 -6.92
CA PHE A 253 8.43 27.99 -5.71
C PHE A 253 8.58 26.92 -4.61
N TRP A 254 8.92 25.67 -4.94
CA TRP A 254 9.02 24.59 -3.95
C TRP A 254 10.42 24.45 -3.32
N ARG A 255 11.40 25.21 -3.80
CA ARG A 255 12.76 25.24 -3.23
C ARG A 255 12.79 25.75 -1.78
N PHE A 256 11.81 26.57 -1.38
CA PHE A 256 11.68 27.11 -0.04
C PHE A 256 11.38 26.06 1.04
N LEU A 257 10.87 24.88 0.68
CA LEU A 257 10.60 23.78 1.63
C LEU A 257 11.74 22.75 1.72
N VAL A 258 12.79 22.89 0.90
CA VAL A 258 13.84 21.89 0.73
C VAL A 258 15.25 22.46 0.89
N MET A 259 15.46 23.77 0.70
CA MET A 259 16.80 24.37 0.76
C MET A 259 16.97 25.30 1.96
N ASN A 260 17.72 24.85 2.97
CA ASN A 260 18.76 25.72 3.52
C ASN A 260 20.02 25.40 2.73
N LYS A 261 20.50 26.36 1.92
CA LYS A 261 21.90 26.33 1.48
C LYS A 261 22.73 26.59 2.73
N ALA A 262 23.32 25.55 3.31
CA ALA A 262 24.50 25.75 4.11
C ALA A 262 25.62 26.20 3.17
N GLN A 263 26.32 27.27 3.55
CA GLN A 263 27.64 27.60 3.03
C GLN A 263 28.62 26.46 3.31
#